data_AF-A0A8S3JWN2-F1
#
_entry.id   AF-A0A8S3JWN2-F1
#
_cell.length_a   1.000
_cell.length_b   1.000
_cell.length_c   1.000
_cell.angle_alpha   90.00
_cell.angle_beta   90.00
_cell.angle_gamma   90.00
#
_symmetry.space_group_name_H-M   'P 1'
#
loop_
_entity.id
_entity.type
_entity.pdbx_description
1 polymer ?
#
loop_
_entity_poly.entity_id
_entity_poly.type
_entity_poly.pdbx_seq_one_letter_code
_entity_poly.pdbx_strand_id
1 'polypeptide(L)'
;MSIKFKLGNLIRLTSNTEDHEQSCALPSSKVPYILSVDIGTSSIRAYLFSKTFELICSSQRQQTVHCPEAHAFELDPAELWSTLLVVIHNTIESARPLTVDDITCLGIST
;
A
#
# COMPACT_ATOMS: atom_id res chain seq x y z
N MET A 1 27.35 21.26 -24.43
CA MET A 1 26.00 21.31 -25.02
C MET A 1 25.03 20.89 -23.92
N SER A 2 24.49 21.84 -23.14
CA SER A 2 23.68 21.55 -21.95
C SER A 2 22.20 21.64 -22.27
N ILE A 3 21.48 20.55 -22.03
CA ILE A 3 20.03 20.44 -22.22
C ILE A 3 19.37 21.04 -20.98
N LYS A 4 18.65 22.16 -21.15
CA LYS A 4 17.83 22.77 -20.09
C LYS A 4 16.48 22.06 -20.05
N PHE A 5 16.16 21.39 -18.96
CA PHE A 5 14.79 20.96 -18.67
C PHE A 5 14.01 22.10 -18.02
N LYS A 6 12.90 22.49 -18.64
CA LYS A 6 11.99 23.53 -18.15
C LYS A 6 10.99 22.87 -17.21
N LEU A 7 11.17 23.05 -15.89
CA LEU A 7 10.21 22.61 -14.89
C LEU A 7 8.99 23.55 -14.98
N GLY A 8 7.81 22.99 -15.27
CA GLY A 8 6.57 23.76 -15.33
C GLY A 8 6.26 24.40 -13.97
N ASN A 9 5.80 25.65 -13.98
CA ASN A 9 5.42 26.38 -12.77
C ASN A 9 4.16 25.74 -12.16
N LEU A 10 4.33 24.92 -11.12
CA LEU A 10 3.24 24.54 -10.23
C LEU A 10 2.94 25.75 -9.33
N ILE A 11 1.77 26.36 -9.52
CA ILE A 11 1.32 27.47 -8.67
C ILE A 11 0.89 26.88 -7.33
N ARG A 12 1.71 27.08 -6.29
CA ARG A 12 1.34 26.78 -4.90
C ARG A 12 0.68 28.02 -4.30
N LEU A 13 -0.62 27.95 -4.04
CA LEU A 13 -1.34 28.99 -3.29
C LEU A 13 -0.96 28.84 -1.81
N THR A 14 -0.20 29.79 -1.28
CA THR A 14 0.05 29.88 0.17
C THR A 14 -1.06 30.71 0.80
N SER A 15 -1.95 30.07 1.56
CA SER A 15 -2.81 30.81 2.49
C SER A 15 -1.94 31.27 3.66
N ASN A 16 -1.87 32.59 3.87
CA ASN A 16 -1.27 33.17 5.07
C ASN A 16 -2.17 32.86 6.27
N THR A 17 -1.87 31.82 7.03
CA THR A 17 -2.26 31.71 8.43
C THR A 17 -1.00 31.86 9.27
N GLU A 18 -0.97 32.91 10.08
CA GLU A 18 0.00 33.07 11.16
C GLU A 18 -0.36 32.06 12.25
N ASP A 19 0.13 30.83 12.11
CA ASP A 19 0.01 29.82 13.14
C ASP A 19 1.28 29.87 14.02
N HIS A 20 1.07 30.13 15.30
CA HIS A 20 2.10 30.17 16.34
C HIS A 20 3.04 28.96 16.22
N GLU A 21 4.34 29.26 16.09
CA GLU A 21 5.41 28.29 15.88
C GLU A 21 5.65 27.46 17.14
N GLN A 22 4.83 26.43 17.33
CA GLN A 22 5.09 25.36 18.29
C GLN A 22 6.09 24.41 17.62
N SER A 23 7.36 24.53 18.01
CA SER A 23 8.45 23.66 17.57
C SER A 23 8.23 22.24 18.10
N CYS A 24 7.34 21.49 17.47
CA CYS A 24 7.43 20.03 17.42
C CYS A 24 8.47 19.72 16.35
N ALA A 25 9.57 19.07 16.73
CA ALA A 25 10.55 18.57 15.77
C ALA A 25 9.81 17.83 14.65
N LEU A 26 9.94 18.33 13.42
CA LEU A 26 9.35 17.68 12.25
C LEU A 26 9.85 16.24 12.25
N PRO A 27 8.95 15.23 12.25
CA PRO A 27 9.40 13.85 12.15
C PRO A 27 10.25 13.75 10.90
N SER A 28 11.46 13.20 11.05
CA SER A 28 12.33 12.84 9.94
C SER A 28 11.46 12.24 8.85
N SER A 29 11.40 12.89 7.68
CA SER A 29 10.45 12.51 6.63
C SER A 29 10.88 11.15 6.07
N LYS A 30 10.44 10.07 6.71
CA LYS A 30 10.62 8.71 6.23
C LYS A 30 10.03 8.66 4.83
N VAL A 31 10.74 8.02 3.90
CA VAL A 31 10.25 7.88 2.52
C VAL A 31 8.96 7.06 2.58
N PRO A 32 7.81 7.60 2.13
CA PRO A 32 6.55 6.92 2.35
C PRO A 32 6.40 5.74 1.39
N TYR A 33 5.96 4.61 1.92
CA TYR A 33 5.55 3.43 1.16
C TYR A 33 4.04 3.19 1.30
N ILE A 34 3.44 2.66 0.25
CA ILE A 34 2.00 2.36 0.21
C ILE A 34 1.85 0.85 0.06
N LEU A 35 1.17 0.22 1.01
CA LEU A 35 0.75 -1.18 0.89
C LEU A 35 -0.65 -1.19 0.28
N SER A 36 -0.85 -1.97 -0.78
CA SER A 36 -2.17 -2.19 -1.39
C SER A 36 -2.52 -3.66 -1.31
N VAL A 37 -3.78 -3.97 -0.98
CA VAL A 37 -4.31 -5.33 -0.93
C VAL A 37 -5.55 -5.43 -1.82
N ASP A 38 -5.56 -6.42 -2.69
CA ASP A 38 -6.61 -6.74 -3.63
C ASP A 38 -7.18 -8.13 -3.32
N ILE A 39 -8.38 -8.16 -2.74
CA ILE A 39 -9.08 -9.36 -2.27
C ILE A 39 -9.99 -9.85 -3.40
N GLY A 40 -9.43 -10.61 -4.34
CA GLY A 40 -10.20 -11.22 -5.42
C GLY A 40 -10.81 -12.56 -5.01
N THR A 41 -11.82 -13.02 -5.74
CA THR A 41 -12.52 -14.30 -5.46
C THR A 41 -11.61 -15.53 -5.59
N SER A 42 -10.67 -15.52 -6.54
CA SER A 42 -9.73 -16.62 -6.75
C SER A 42 -8.44 -16.49 -5.93
N SER A 43 -8.07 -15.28 -5.53
CA SER A 43 -6.80 -15.01 -4.87
C SER A 43 -6.77 -13.65 -4.20
N ILE A 44 -6.09 -13.57 -3.05
CA ILE A 44 -5.72 -12.32 -2.40
C ILE A 44 -4.30 -11.97 -2.82
N ARG A 45 -4.09 -10.70 -3.18
CA ARG A 45 -2.80 -10.14 -3.62
C ARG A 45 -2.45 -8.94 -2.76
N ALA A 46 -1.16 -8.73 -2.51
CA ALA A 46 -0.65 -7.50 -1.92
C ALA A 46 0.55 -6.98 -2.70
N TYR A 47 0.68 -5.67 -2.72
CA TYR A 47 1.70 -4.93 -3.45
C TYR A 47 2.25 -3.82 -2.56
N LEU A 48 3.57 -3.69 -2.50
CA LEU A 48 4.23 -2.56 -1.84
C LEU A 48 4.76 -1.60 -2.90
N PHE A 49 4.35 -0.34 -2.82
CA PHE A 49 4.76 0.72 -3.74
C PHE A 49 5.61 1.78 -3.06
N SER A 50 6.56 2.34 -3.80
CA SER A 50 7.25 3.56 -3.40
C SER A 50 6.37 4.80 -3.63
N LYS A 51 6.79 5.96 -3.10
CA LYS A 51 6.15 7.26 -3.35
C LYS A 51 6.00 7.64 -4.83
N THR A 52 6.78 7.04 -5.72
CA THR A 52 6.72 7.28 -7.17
C THR A 52 5.91 6.21 -7.91
N PHE A 53 5.12 5.41 -7.18
CA PHE A 53 4.35 4.27 -7.71
C PHE A 53 5.20 3.18 -8.38
N GLU A 54 6.46 3.05 -7.99
CA GLU A 54 7.28 1.91 -8.39
C GLU A 54 6.91 0.71 -7.53
N LEU A 55 6.72 -0.46 -8.17
CA LEU A 55 6.47 -1.72 -7.47
C LEU A 55 7.77 -2.21 -6.83
N ILE A 56 7.78 -2.28 -5.50
CA ILE A 56 8.92 -2.80 -4.72
C ILE A 56 8.88 -4.33 -4.65
N CYS A 57 7.73 -4.86 -4.23
CA CYS A 57 7.50 -6.29 -4.11
C CYS A 57 6.00 -6.59 -4.11
N SER A 58 5.66 -7.88 -4.25
CA SER A 58 4.28 -8.35 -4.15
C SER A 58 4.23 -9.77 -3.61
N SER A 59 3.08 -10.15 -3.08
CA SER A 59 2.76 -11.53 -2.72
C SER A 59 1.33 -11.85 -3.12
N GLN A 60 1.05 -13.11 -3.37
CA GLN A 60 -0.32 -13.58 -3.59
C GLN A 60 -0.54 -14.95 -3.01
N ARG A 61 -1.80 -15.27 -2.73
CA ARG A 61 -2.22 -16.61 -2.35
C ARG A 61 -3.63 -16.89 -2.88
N GLN A 62 -3.83 -18.10 -3.40
CA GLN A 62 -5.14 -18.57 -3.84
C GLN A 62 -6.07 -18.76 -2.64
N GLN A 63 -7.36 -18.51 -2.88
CA GLN A 63 -8.42 -18.81 -1.93
C GLN A 63 -9.22 -20.02 -2.40
N THR A 64 -9.72 -20.79 -1.44
CA THR A 64 -10.67 -21.86 -1.72
C THR A 64 -12.07 -21.27 -1.84
N VAL A 65 -12.77 -21.58 -2.94
CA VAL A 65 -14.20 -21.31 -3.10
C VAL A 65 -14.96 -22.60 -2.84
N HIS A 66 -15.87 -22.57 -1.88
CA HIS A 66 -16.75 -23.69 -1.57
C HIS A 66 -17.99 -23.63 -2.45
N CYS A 67 -18.33 -24.77 -3.06
CA CYS A 67 -19.52 -24.92 -3.91
C CYS A 67 -20.43 -26.03 -3.35
N PRO A 68 -21.19 -25.76 -2.27
CA PRO A 68 -22.01 -26.77 -1.61
C PRO A 68 -23.15 -27.28 -2.50
N GLU A 69 -23.68 -26.41 -3.36
CA GLU A 69 -24.76 -26.72 -4.31
C GLU A 69 -24.49 -26.06 -5.67
N ALA A 70 -25.22 -26.49 -6.70
CA ALA A 70 -25.11 -25.89 -8.02
C ALA A 70 -25.40 -24.39 -7.95
N HIS A 71 -24.50 -23.58 -8.51
CA HIS A 71 -24.57 -22.11 -8.53
C HIS A 71 -24.37 -21.40 -7.17
N ALA A 72 -24.07 -22.12 -6.08
CA ALA A 72 -23.67 -21.53 -4.81
C ALA A 72 -22.14 -21.42 -4.72
N PHE A 73 -21.63 -20.24 -4.37
CA PHE A 73 -20.20 -19.98 -4.20
C PHE A 73 -19.97 -19.25 -2.88
N GLU A 74 -19.22 -19.87 -1.98
CA GLU A 74 -18.99 -19.38 -0.63
C GLU A 74 -17.49 -19.33 -0.34
N LEU A 75 -17.07 -18.34 0.47
CA LEU A 75 -15.70 -18.24 1.01
C LEU A 75 -15.77 -18.44 2.52
N ASP A 76 -14.88 -19.26 3.08
CA ASP A 76 -14.71 -19.34 4.54
C ASP A 76 -14.09 -18.02 5.05
N PRO A 77 -14.78 -17.26 5.94
CA PRO A 77 -14.23 -16.03 6.50
C PRO A 77 -12.90 -16.22 7.26
N ALA A 78 -12.70 -17.37 7.91
CA ALA A 78 -11.47 -17.66 8.65
C ALA A 78 -10.30 -17.94 7.69
N GLU A 79 -10.54 -18.68 6.60
CA GLU A 79 -9.54 -18.88 5.54
C GLU A 79 -9.22 -17.55 4.84
N LEU A 80 -10.23 -16.73 4.55
CA LEU A 80 -10.06 -15.40 3.96
C LEU A 80 -9.18 -14.51 4.83
N TRP A 81 -9.47 -14.43 6.13
CA TRP A 81 -8.70 -13.61 7.06
C TRP A 81 -7.25 -14.10 7.21
N SER A 82 -7.05 -15.40 7.40
CA SER A 82 -5.70 -15.96 7.52
C SER A 82 -4.88 -15.80 6.23
N THR A 83 -5.52 -15.95 5.06
CA THR A 83 -4.87 -15.74 3.76
C THR A 83 -4.46 -14.28 3.57
N LEU A 84 -5.33 -13.34 3.93
CA LEU A 84 -5.06 -11.90 3.88
C LEU A 84 -3.81 -11.55 4.71
N LEU A 85 -3.77 -12.01 5.97
CA LEU A 85 -2.62 -11.76 6.85
C LEU A 85 -1.33 -12.34 6.28
N VAL A 86 -1.34 -13.57 5.78
CA VAL A 86 -0.16 -14.21 5.18
C VAL A 86 0.37 -13.40 4.00
N VAL A 87 -0.52 -12.93 3.12
CA VAL A 87 -0.13 -12.17 1.92
C VAL A 87 0.47 -10.80 2.29
N ILE A 88 -0.09 -10.13 3.32
CA ILE A 88 0.47 -8.89 3.86
C ILE A 88 1.85 -9.13 4.47
N HIS A 89 1.98 -10.13 5.36
CA HIS A 89 3.25 -10.45 6.01
C HIS A 89 4.34 -10.80 5.00
N ASN A 90 4.03 -11.67 4.03
CA ASN A 90 5.00 -12.07 3.01
C ASN A 90 5.47 -10.88 2.17
N THR A 91 4.58 -9.94 1.84
CA THR A 91 4.95 -8.72 1.10
C THR A 91 5.92 -7.86 1.88
N ILE A 92 5.65 -7.63 3.18
CA ILE A 92 6.53 -6.81 4.04
C ILE A 92 7.88 -7.50 4.27
N GLU A 93 7.87 -8.80 4.55
CA GLU A 93 9.09 -9.60 4.75
C GLU A 93 9.97 -9.63 3.49
N SER A 94 9.36 -9.66 2.31
CA SER A 94 10.08 -9.60 1.03
C SER A 94 10.72 -8.22 0.77
N ALA A 95 10.33 -7.19 1.52
CA ALA A 95 10.82 -5.82 1.37
C ALA A 95 11.90 -5.43 2.38
N ARG A 96 12.46 -6.38 3.14
CA ARG A 96 13.54 -6.11 4.10
C ARG A 96 14.68 -5.28 3.46
N PRO A 97 15.19 -4.25 4.15
CA PRO A 97 15.05 -3.98 5.58
C PRO A 97 13.82 -3.14 5.97
N LEU A 98 12.86 -2.88 5.07
CA LEU A 98 11.65 -2.13 5.41
C LEU A 98 10.80 -2.87 6.46
N THR A 99 10.09 -2.09 7.26
CA THR A 99 9.22 -2.54 8.36
C THR A 99 7.83 -1.94 8.23
N VAL A 100 6.91 -2.36 9.09
CA VAL A 100 5.56 -1.76 9.18
C VAL A 100 5.60 -0.25 9.43
N ASP A 101 6.62 0.25 10.15
CA ASP A 101 6.81 1.68 10.43
C ASP A 101 7.25 2.49 9.20
N ASP A 102 7.53 1.85 8.07
CA ASP A 102 7.82 2.50 6.77
C ASP A 102 6.56 2.64 5.90
N ILE A 103 5.49 1.92 6.25
CA ILE A 103 4.23 1.91 5.49
C ILE A 103 3.34 3.05 6.00
N THR A 104 3.02 3.99 5.11
CA THR A 104 2.24 5.19 5.45
C THR A 104 0.74 4.94 5.41
N CYS A 105 0.28 4.05 4.54
CA CYS A 105 -1.12 3.67 4.45
C CYS A 105 -1.32 2.27 3.88
N LEU A 106 -2.51 1.73 4.13
CA LEU A 106 -3.02 0.49 3.54
C LEU A 106 -4.21 0.82 2.63
N GLY A 107 -4.09 0.56 1.34
CA GLY A 107 -5.21 0.53 0.40
C GLY A 107 -5.86 -0.85 0.35
N ILE A 108 -7.19 -0.91 0.34
CA ILE A 108 -7.95 -2.16 0.25
C ILE A 108 -8.93 -2.06 -0.91
N SER A 109 -8.91 -3.06 -1.80
CA SER A 109 -9.93 -3.30 -2.82
C SER A 109 -10.48 -4.73 -2.72
N THR A 110 -11.74 -4.89 -3.09
CA THR A 110 -12.49 -6.16 -3.07
C THR A 110 -13.33 -6.27 -4.34
#